data_AF-A0A661RV70-F1
#
_entry.id   AF-A0A661RV70-F1
#
_cell.length_a   1.000
_cell.length_b   1.000
_cell.length_c   1.000
_cell.angle_alpha   90.00
_cell.angle_beta   90.00
_cell.angle_gamma   90.00
#
_symmetry.space_group_name_H-M   'P 1'
#
loop_
_entity.id
_entity.type
_entity.pdbx_description
1 polymer ?
#
loop_
_entity_poly.entity_id
_entity_poly.type
_entity_poly.pdbx_seq_one_letter_code
_entity_poly.pdbx_strand_id
1 'polypeptide(L)' 'FKQIMEETGLKFGKIAQPVRVAITGTTVSPGIFEMLLALGKEKTVQRIEKAIDFIQDTA' A
#
# COMPACT_ATOMS: atom_id res chain seq x y z
N PHE A 1 -9.68 -1.56 1.30
CA PHE A 1 -9.71 -1.90 -0.14
C PHE A 1 -11.08 -1.73 -0.76
N LYS A 2 -12.14 -2.47 -0.35
CA LYS A 2 -13.47 -2.37 -0.98
C LYS A 2 -14.00 -0.94 -1.13
N GLN A 3 -14.05 -0.20 -0.02
CA GLN A 3 -14.47 1.21 -0.01
C GLN A 3 -13.69 2.07 -1.03
N ILE A 4 -12.36 2.01 -1.01
CA ILE A 4 -11.53 2.77 -1.95
C ILE A 4 -11.79 2.35 -3.42
N MET A 5 -12.03 1.07 -3.68
CA MET A 5 -12.39 0.60 -5.03
C MET A 5 -13.71 1.20 -5.50
N GLU A 6 -14.71 1.30 -4.61
CA GLU A 6 -16.01 1.91 -4.90
C GLU A 6 -15.88 3.42 -5.12
N GLU A 7 -15.13 4.11 -4.26
CA GLU A 7 -14.91 5.56 -4.35
C GLU A 7 -14.12 5.99 -5.59
N THR A 8 -13.13 5.19 -6.00
CA THR A 8 -12.22 5.56 -7.10
C THR A 8 -12.54 4.88 -8.43
N GLY A 9 -13.40 3.85 -8.45
CA GLY A 9 -13.60 2.98 -9.60
C GLY A 9 -12.38 2.11 -9.96
N LEU A 10 -11.29 2.16 -9.18
CA LEU A 10 -10.08 1.38 -9.45
C LEU A 10 -10.26 -0.08 -9.04
N LYS A 11 -9.77 -0.98 -9.89
CA LYS A 11 -9.69 -2.41 -9.57
C LYS A 11 -8.65 -2.67 -8.48
N PHE A 12 -8.86 -3.72 -7.69
CA PHE A 12 -7.99 -4.12 -6.58
C PHE A 12 -6.49 -4.06 -6.90
N GLY A 13 -6.06 -4.61 -8.04
CA GLY A 13 -4.64 -4.65 -8.42
C GLY A 13 -3.99 -3.27 -8.54
N LYS A 14 -4.74 -2.24 -8.98
CA LYS A 14 -4.25 -0.86 -9.09
C LYS A 14 -4.04 -0.19 -7.74
N ILE A 15 -4.68 -0.69 -6.68
CA ILE A 15 -4.52 -0.19 -5.31
C ILE A 15 -3.53 -1.07 -4.54
N ALA A 16 -3.64 -2.39 -4.68
CA ALA A 16 -2.84 -3.36 -3.94
C ALA A 16 -1.35 -3.32 -4.33
N GLN A 17 -1.02 -3.07 -5.60
CA GLN A 17 0.36 -3.04 -6.05
C GLN A 17 1.15 -1.82 -5.51
N PRO A 18 0.62 -0.58 -5.55
CA PRO A 18 1.25 0.55 -4.85
C PRO A 18 1.38 0.33 -3.34
N VAL A 19 0.33 -0.19 -2.68
CA VAL A 19 0.39 -0.51 -1.25
C VAL A 19 1.48 -1.52 -0.95
N ARG A 20 1.66 -2.56 -1.79
CA ARG A 20 2.76 -3.52 -1.67
C ARG A 20 4.11 -2.81 -1.69
N VAL A 21 4.37 -2.00 -2.71
CA VAL A 21 5.65 -1.29 -2.85
C VAL A 21 5.88 -0.38 -1.65
N ALA A 22 4.86 0.35 -1.19
CA ALA A 22 4.96 1.22 -0.02
C ALA A 22 5.37 0.44 1.24
N ILE A 23 4.80 -0.76 1.46
CA ILE A 23 5.06 -1.52 2.69
C ILE A 23 6.23 -2.51 2.58
N THR A 24 6.68 -2.92 1.38
CA THR A 24 7.76 -3.90 1.22
C THR A 24 8.99 -3.37 0.50
N GLY A 25 8.89 -2.23 -0.19
CA GLY A 25 9.95 -1.71 -1.08
C GLY A 25 10.13 -2.53 -2.37
N THR A 26 9.25 -3.50 -2.64
CA THR A 26 9.37 -4.43 -3.78
C THR A 26 8.03 -4.60 -4.49
N THR A 27 8.05 -4.97 -5.77
CA THR A 27 6.83 -5.27 -6.54
C THR A 27 6.32 -6.70 -6.32
N VAL A 28 7.19 -7.58 -5.82
CA VAL A 28 6.92 -9.00 -5.53
C VAL A 28 7.14 -9.28 -4.05
N SER A 29 6.16 -9.90 -3.41
CA SER A 29 6.14 -10.26 -1.99
C SER A 29 5.20 -11.46 -1.78
N PRO A 30 5.19 -12.09 -0.59
CA PRO A 30 4.07 -12.92 -0.13
C PRO A 30 2.72 -12.18 -0.23
N GLY A 31 1.61 -12.86 0.10
CA GLY A 31 0.26 -12.32 -0.04
C GLY A 31 0.12 -10.95 0.62
N ILE A 32 -0.52 -9.98 -0.05
CA ILE A 32 -0.59 -8.61 0.48
C ILE A 32 -1.27 -8.57 1.85
N PHE A 33 -2.30 -9.39 2.07
CA PHE A 33 -2.98 -9.49 3.36
C PHE A 33 -2.09 -10.12 4.45
N GLU A 34 -1.25 -11.09 4.10
CA GLU A 34 -0.28 -11.69 5.03
C GLU A 34 0.76 -10.65 5.45
N MET A 35 1.25 -9.85 4.50
CA MET A 35 2.19 -8.76 4.78
C MET A 35 1.58 -7.71 5.71
N LEU A 36 0.33 -7.30 5.44
CA LEU A 36 -0.39 -6.33 6.29
C LEU A 36 -0.61 -6.86 7.71
N LEU A 37 -0.96 -8.15 7.84
CA LEU A 37 -1.12 -8.81 9.14
C LEU A 37 0.21 -8.92 9.89
N ALA A 38 1.29 -9.32 9.21
CA ALA A 38 2.61 -9.48 9.81
C ALA A 38 3.23 -8.15 10.27
N LEU A 39 2.98 -7.06 9.54
CA LEU A 39 3.44 -5.72 9.92
C LEU A 39 2.60 -5.11 11.04
N GLY A 40 1.30 -5.39 11.05
CA GLY A 40 0.33 -4.71 11.91
C GLY A 40 -0.03 -3.31 11.39
N LYS A 41 -1.09 -2.74 11.97
CA LYS A 41 -1.69 -1.47 11.51
C LYS A 41 -0.71 -0.30 11.58
N GLU A 42 -0.05 -0.11 12.72
CA GLU A 42 0.80 1.06 12.97
C GLU A 42 1.96 1.15 11.97
N LYS A 43 2.76 0.09 11.85
CA LYS A 43 3.87 0.03 10.88
C LYS A 43 3.40 0.12 9.43
N THR A 44 2.23 -0.45 9.11
CA THR A 44 1.64 -0.33 7.78
C THR A 44 1.35 1.12 7.43
N VAL A 45 0.68 1.85 8.32
CA VAL A 45 0.31 3.26 8.10
C VAL A 45 1.57 4.12 7.99
N GLN A 46 2.53 3.99 8.93
CA GLN A 46 3.80 4.72 8.90
C GLN A 46 4.57 4.52 7.57
N ARG A 47 4.58 3.29 7.03
CA ARG A 47 5.25 3.01 5.74
C ARG A 47 4.52 3.64 4.56
N ILE A 48 3.18 3.64 4.58
CA ILE A 48 2.38 4.28 3.52
C ILE A 48 2.57 5.80 3.55
N GLU A 49 2.51 6.43 4.72
CA GLU A 49 2.76 7.86 4.90
C GLU A 49 4.14 8.25 4.36
N LYS A 50 5.18 7.52 4.76
CA LYS A 50 6.55 7.74 4.24
C LYS A 50 6.64 7.62 2.73
N ALA A 51 5.89 6.71 2.12
CA ALA A 51 5.85 6.57 0.66
C ALA A 51 5.13 7.74 -0.02
N ILE A 52 4.07 8.27 0.60
CA ILE A 52 3.37 9.47 0.14
C ILE A 52 4.31 10.68 0.20
N ASP A 53 4.97 10.90 1.33
CA ASP A 53 5.94 11.99 1.53
C ASP A 53 7.03 11.93 0.46
N PHE A 54 7.62 10.75 0.25
CA PHE A 54 8.64 10.56 -0.80
C PHE A 54 8.15 10.91 -2.21
N ILE A 55 6.91 10.56 -2.55
CA ILE A 55 6.31 10.89 -3.86
C ILE A 55 6.08 12.39 -3.99
N GLN A 56 5.61 13.04 -2.93
CA GLN A 56 5.34 14.48 -2.92
C GLN A 56 6.63 15.31 -2.97
N ASP A 57 7.68 14.89 -2.29
CA ASP A 57 8.98 15.57 -2.28
C ASP A 57 9.75 15.41 -3.60
N THR A 58 9.42 14.38 -4.40
CA THR A 58 10.08 14.08 -5.67
C THR A 58 9.30 14.60 -6.89
N ALA A 59 8.08 15.11 -6.70
CA ALA A 59 7.20 15.65 -7.76
C ALA A 59 7.36 17.16 -7.95
#